data_AF-A0A522MVP2-F1
#
_entry.id   AF-A0A522MVP2-F1
#
_cell.length_a   1.000
_cell.length_b   1.000
_cell.length_c   1.000
_cell.angle_alpha   90.00
_cell.angle_beta   90.00
_cell.angle_gamma   90.00
#
_symmetry.space_group_name_H-M   'P 1'
#
loop_
_entity.id
_entity.type
_entity.pdbx_description
1 polymer ?
#
loop_
_entity_poly.entity_id
_entity_poly.type
_entity_poly.pdbx_seq_one_letter_code
_entity_poly.pdbx_strand_id
1 'polypeptide(L)'
;MRTLTLATLLVALAAPAALAGPQTAAQLLRSVPVDASAVVAIDGAALRAHPAVHAWLVRQRVLTGTDGDARRFFDDAGLDPLRDVDVAVVAAVPDGDRTGGVALLAGHYDTAALGAALVKRGAQALTIAGSPAYRLASEHEHGGPVVVALPSAELVVVGGEPAVTMALAPPHAVLPLAADEISAGRLDVRAPFWLVATVPAQVRSHARAAAERVHGEGADAVRGALFASGTVRRVVAQATLGETLTFSGAAVADTPENAELLRDTVKGALAAARLHFQDSTPDLVDVLRGVELRLDGPVVAAKGSIPVALLERLAAEHRCGAEAERRRP
;
A
#
# COMPACT_ATOMS: atom_id res chain seq x y z
N MET A 1 -30.33 -31.93 -56.18
CA MET A 1 -31.04 -32.27 -54.93
C MET A 1 -29.99 -32.50 -53.85
N ARG A 2 -30.07 -31.74 -52.73
CA ARG A 2 -29.25 -31.81 -51.49
C ARG A 2 -27.79 -31.34 -51.67
N THR A 3 -27.30 -30.16 -51.29
CA THR A 3 -27.52 -29.23 -50.16
C THR A 3 -27.47 -29.86 -48.77
N LEU A 4 -26.62 -29.26 -47.91
CA LEU A 4 -26.37 -29.50 -46.48
C LEU A 4 -25.59 -30.80 -46.20
N THR A 5 -24.40 -30.83 -45.58
CA THR A 5 -23.92 -30.18 -44.34
C THR A 5 -22.39 -30.37 -44.25
N LEU A 6 -21.57 -29.32 -44.15
CA LEU A 6 -20.29 -29.29 -43.38
C LEU A 6 -19.62 -27.90 -43.39
N ALA A 7 -20.40 -26.82 -43.16
CA ALA A 7 -19.88 -25.44 -43.08
C ALA A 7 -19.92 -24.91 -41.62
N THR A 8 -19.77 -25.81 -40.64
CA THR A 8 -19.91 -25.50 -39.21
C THR A 8 -18.78 -26.11 -38.38
N LEU A 9 -17.53 -25.94 -38.82
CA LEU A 9 -16.35 -26.32 -38.04
C LEU A 9 -15.15 -25.43 -38.34
N LEU A 10 -15.31 -24.11 -38.29
CA LEU A 10 -14.18 -23.18 -38.47
C LEU A 10 -14.39 -21.78 -37.85
N VAL A 11 -15.11 -21.70 -36.72
CA VAL A 11 -15.32 -20.43 -35.96
C VAL A 11 -14.98 -20.57 -34.45
N ALA A 12 -14.48 -21.73 -33.98
CA ALA A 12 -14.33 -21.99 -32.54
C ALA A 12 -12.89 -21.95 -31.98
N LEU A 13 -11.88 -21.48 -32.72
CA LEU A 13 -10.48 -21.49 -32.25
C LEU A 13 -9.69 -20.20 -32.48
N ALA A 14 -10.40 -19.08 -32.65
CA ALA A 14 -9.83 -17.75 -32.48
C ALA A 14 -10.43 -17.10 -31.23
N ALA A 15 -10.31 -17.76 -30.07
CA ALA A 15 -10.17 -16.98 -28.85
C ALA A 15 -8.86 -16.23 -29.05
N PRO A 16 -8.82 -14.88 -29.08
CA PRO A 16 -7.56 -14.23 -28.84
C PRO A 16 -7.11 -14.81 -27.50
N ALA A 17 -5.90 -15.40 -27.47
CA ALA A 17 -5.12 -15.30 -26.26
C ALA A 17 -5.10 -13.80 -25.99
N ALA A 18 -6.04 -13.33 -25.17
CA ALA A 18 -5.93 -12.04 -24.56
C ALA A 18 -4.60 -12.16 -23.85
N LEU A 19 -3.55 -11.63 -24.48
CA LEU A 19 -2.30 -11.33 -23.83
C LEU A 19 -2.75 -10.66 -22.54
N ALA A 20 -2.68 -11.40 -21.44
CA ALA A 20 -3.08 -10.90 -20.16
C ALA A 20 -2.20 -9.67 -19.98
N GLY A 21 -2.81 -8.49 -20.09
CA GLY A 21 -2.08 -7.26 -19.85
C GLY A 21 -1.47 -7.35 -18.45
N PRO A 22 -0.39 -6.60 -18.19
CA PRO A 22 0.24 -6.57 -16.87
C PRO A 22 -0.85 -6.36 -15.81
N GLN A 23 -0.79 -7.15 -14.73
CA GLN A 23 -1.82 -7.08 -13.71
C GLN A 23 -1.82 -5.68 -13.07
N THR A 24 -3.02 -5.12 -12.94
CA THR A 24 -3.24 -3.81 -12.35
C THR A 24 -3.66 -3.94 -10.89
N ALA A 25 -3.47 -2.89 -10.10
CA ALA A 25 -3.96 -2.84 -8.72
C ALA A 25 -5.47 -3.12 -8.64
N ALA A 26 -6.25 -2.65 -9.61
CA ALA A 26 -7.69 -2.90 -9.70
C ALA A 26 -8.06 -4.37 -9.93
N GLN A 27 -7.21 -5.13 -10.63
CA GLN A 27 -7.40 -6.58 -10.81
C GLN A 27 -7.02 -7.33 -9.53
N LEU A 28 -5.86 -7.01 -8.94
CA LEU A 28 -5.41 -7.62 -7.68
C LEU A 28 -6.38 -7.39 -6.52
N LEU A 29 -7.06 -6.23 -6.49
CA LEU A 29 -8.07 -5.92 -5.49
C LEU A 29 -9.22 -6.94 -5.42
N ARG A 30 -9.48 -7.67 -6.50
CA ARG A 30 -10.50 -8.73 -6.55
C ARG A 30 -10.04 -10.05 -5.91
N SER A 31 -8.76 -10.16 -5.60
CA SER A 31 -8.14 -11.29 -4.92
C SER A 31 -7.75 -10.94 -3.48
N VAL A 32 -8.02 -9.72 -3.01
CA VAL A 32 -7.82 -9.36 -1.60
C VAL A 32 -8.99 -9.92 -0.78
N PRO A 33 -8.75 -10.61 0.35
CA PRO A 33 -9.82 -11.15 1.19
C PRO A 33 -10.95 -10.15 1.52
N VAL A 34 -12.20 -10.63 1.44
CA VAL A 34 -13.42 -9.81 1.57
C VAL A 34 -13.59 -9.08 2.90
N ASP A 35 -12.94 -9.59 3.94
CA ASP A 35 -12.96 -9.10 5.31
C ASP A 35 -11.75 -8.19 5.65
N ALA A 36 -10.94 -7.83 4.66
CA ALA A 36 -9.83 -6.91 4.84
C ALA A 36 -10.31 -5.59 5.47
N SER A 37 -9.66 -5.19 6.55
CA SER A 37 -9.94 -3.94 7.26
C SER A 37 -9.17 -2.76 6.68
N ALA A 38 -8.03 -3.02 6.03
CA ALA A 38 -7.26 -2.03 5.29
C ALA A 38 -6.64 -2.64 4.04
N VAL A 39 -6.51 -1.84 2.98
CA VAL A 39 -5.85 -2.20 1.72
C VAL A 39 -5.01 -1.02 1.26
N VAL A 40 -3.78 -1.30 0.88
CA VAL A 40 -2.82 -0.36 0.29
C VAL A 40 -2.40 -0.91 -1.05
N ALA A 41 -2.33 -0.07 -2.07
CA ALA A 41 -1.79 -0.45 -3.37
C ALA A 41 -0.75 0.54 -3.84
N ILE A 42 0.27 0.00 -4.50
CA ILE A 42 1.38 0.72 -5.10
C ILE A 42 1.59 0.16 -6.50
N ASP A 43 1.50 1.03 -7.50
CA ASP A 43 1.89 0.74 -8.88
C ASP A 43 3.34 1.18 -9.09
N GLY A 44 4.26 0.25 -8.82
CA GLY A 44 5.70 0.45 -8.99
C GLY A 44 6.08 0.68 -10.45
N ALA A 45 5.38 0.08 -11.41
CA ALA A 45 5.62 0.29 -12.83
C ALA A 45 5.29 1.74 -13.25
N ALA A 46 4.14 2.27 -12.82
CA ALA A 46 3.75 3.66 -13.05
C ALA A 46 4.73 4.65 -12.38
N LEU A 47 5.17 4.35 -11.15
CA LEU A 47 6.17 5.17 -10.46
C LEU A 47 7.51 5.15 -11.19
N ARG A 48 7.98 3.99 -11.68
CA ARG A 48 9.23 3.86 -12.43
C ARG A 48 9.23 4.56 -13.78
N ALA A 49 8.08 4.65 -14.43
CA ALA A 49 7.95 5.39 -15.68
C ALA A 49 8.19 6.89 -15.49
N HIS A 50 8.12 7.41 -14.26
CA HIS A 50 8.34 8.82 -13.96
C HIS A 50 9.85 9.17 -13.92
N PRO A 51 10.34 10.12 -14.74
CA PRO A 51 11.78 10.44 -14.85
C PRO A 51 12.44 10.80 -13.51
N ALA A 52 11.75 11.53 -12.64
CA ALA A 52 12.28 11.93 -11.34
C ALA A 52 12.38 10.74 -10.37
N VAL A 53 11.44 9.79 -10.40
CA VAL A 53 11.50 8.58 -9.57
C VAL A 53 12.54 7.64 -10.14
N HIS A 54 12.64 7.50 -11.46
CA HIS A 54 13.70 6.74 -12.07
C HIS A 54 15.08 7.29 -11.67
N ALA A 55 15.29 8.60 -11.79
CA ALA A 55 16.53 9.25 -11.35
C ALA A 55 16.75 9.10 -9.84
N TRP A 56 15.69 9.20 -9.01
CA TRP A 56 15.77 8.96 -7.58
C TRP A 56 16.15 7.51 -7.27
N LEU A 57 15.48 6.51 -7.83
CA LEU A 57 15.77 5.07 -7.67
C LEU A 57 17.18 4.70 -8.17
N VAL A 58 17.65 5.28 -9.27
CA VAL A 58 19.02 5.06 -9.76
C VAL A 58 20.06 5.65 -8.79
N ARG A 59 19.76 6.81 -8.19
CA ARG A 59 20.62 7.46 -7.18
C ARG A 59 20.51 6.80 -5.80
N GLN A 60 19.36 6.23 -5.50
CA GLN A 60 19.03 5.53 -4.27
C GLN A 60 19.22 4.05 -4.53
N ARG A 61 20.43 3.53 -4.35
CA ARG A 61 20.69 2.08 -4.16
C ARG A 61 20.01 1.54 -2.89
N VAL A 62 18.82 2.01 -2.56
CA VAL A 62 18.20 2.05 -1.24
C VAL A 62 16.74 1.65 -1.41
N LEU A 63 16.52 0.38 -1.72
CA LEU A 63 15.36 -0.37 -1.24
C LEU A 63 15.71 -1.84 -0.93
N THR A 64 16.99 -2.19 -0.90
CA THR A 64 17.46 -3.39 -0.19
C THR A 64 17.85 -2.94 1.20
N GLY A 65 17.05 -3.30 2.20
CA GLY A 65 17.30 -2.98 3.60
C GLY A 65 18.71 -3.38 4.07
N THR A 66 19.06 -2.82 5.22
CA THR A 66 20.32 -2.91 5.96
C THR A 66 20.71 -4.32 6.46
N ASP A 67 19.95 -5.37 6.10
CA ASP A 67 20.31 -6.76 6.39
C ASP A 67 20.89 -7.43 5.15
N GLY A 68 22.18 -7.81 5.24
CA GLY A 68 22.87 -8.54 4.17
C GLY A 68 22.15 -9.81 3.73
N ASP A 69 21.34 -10.41 4.59
CA ASP A 69 20.62 -11.66 4.31
C ASP A 69 19.41 -11.45 3.39
N ALA A 70 18.69 -10.33 3.52
CA ALA A 70 17.62 -9.98 2.60
C ALA A 70 18.17 -9.67 1.20
N ARG A 71 19.31 -8.95 1.11
CA ARG A 71 19.93 -8.68 -0.18
C ARG A 71 20.46 -9.96 -0.84
N ARG A 72 21.14 -10.82 -0.07
CA ARG A 72 21.56 -12.15 -0.54
C ARG A 72 20.38 -13.00 -1.01
N PHE A 73 19.18 -12.80 -0.46
CA PHE A 73 17.99 -13.54 -0.89
C PHE A 73 17.62 -13.18 -2.30
N PHE A 74 17.48 -11.88 -2.53
CA PHE A 74 17.10 -11.32 -3.80
C PHE A 74 18.14 -11.67 -4.86
N ASP A 75 19.43 -11.57 -4.52
CA ASP A 75 20.51 -12.00 -5.40
C ASP A 75 20.45 -13.52 -5.71
N ASP A 76 20.28 -14.38 -4.69
CA ASP A 76 20.16 -15.85 -4.86
C ASP A 76 18.90 -16.24 -5.67
N ALA A 77 17.82 -15.49 -5.51
CA ALA A 77 16.55 -15.69 -6.23
C ALA A 77 16.55 -15.04 -7.63
N GLY A 78 17.58 -14.28 -7.98
CA GLY A 78 17.63 -13.51 -9.22
C GLY A 78 16.56 -12.42 -9.31
N LEU A 79 16.08 -11.91 -8.18
CA LEU A 79 15.01 -10.93 -8.08
C LEU A 79 15.57 -9.54 -7.76
N ASP A 80 15.20 -8.54 -8.55
CA ASP A 80 15.35 -7.13 -8.20
C ASP A 80 13.95 -6.56 -7.91
N PRO A 81 13.55 -6.40 -6.64
CA PRO A 81 12.22 -5.91 -6.28
C PRO A 81 11.85 -4.57 -6.93
N LEU A 82 12.83 -3.73 -7.28
CA LEU A 82 12.57 -2.46 -7.93
C LEU A 82 12.23 -2.62 -9.40
N ARG A 83 12.74 -3.66 -10.06
CA ARG A 83 12.52 -3.89 -11.50
C ARG A 83 11.43 -4.90 -11.77
N ASP A 84 11.33 -5.89 -10.90
CA ASP A 84 10.55 -7.09 -11.16
C ASP A 84 9.16 -7.00 -10.53
N VAL A 85 8.96 -6.19 -9.49
CA VAL A 85 7.63 -5.93 -8.93
C VAL A 85 7.00 -4.74 -9.66
N ASP A 86 5.87 -4.99 -10.32
CA ASP A 86 5.12 -3.97 -11.04
C ASP A 86 4.03 -3.37 -10.16
N VAL A 87 3.29 -4.20 -9.42
CA VAL A 87 2.21 -3.76 -8.53
C VAL A 87 2.28 -4.53 -7.21
N ALA A 88 2.17 -3.82 -6.10
CA ALA A 88 2.02 -4.40 -4.78
C ALA A 88 0.67 -3.98 -4.17
N VAL A 89 -0.12 -4.96 -3.73
CA VAL A 89 -1.33 -4.75 -2.94
C VAL A 89 -1.17 -5.44 -1.60
N VAL A 90 -1.24 -4.70 -0.51
CA VAL A 90 -1.12 -5.22 0.85
C VAL A 90 -2.43 -4.99 1.58
N ALA A 91 -2.95 -6.03 2.22
CA ALA A 91 -4.18 -5.97 2.98
C ALA A 91 -3.99 -6.46 4.42
N ALA A 92 -4.61 -5.74 5.35
CA ALA A 92 -4.74 -6.15 6.74
C ALA A 92 -6.04 -6.95 6.87
N VAL A 93 -5.94 -8.19 7.35
CA VAL A 93 -7.06 -9.12 7.46
C VAL A 93 -7.20 -9.62 8.89
N PRO A 94 -8.42 -9.93 9.38
CA PRO A 94 -8.59 -10.59 10.67
C PRO A 94 -7.86 -11.94 10.72
N ASP A 95 -7.15 -12.21 11.82
CA ASP A 95 -6.51 -13.50 12.13
C ASP A 95 -6.82 -13.88 13.59
N GLY A 96 -8.02 -14.43 13.80
CA GLY A 96 -8.56 -14.65 15.15
C GLY A 96 -8.70 -13.35 15.92
N ASP A 97 -8.06 -13.25 17.09
CA ASP A 97 -8.02 -12.04 17.92
C ASP A 97 -6.96 -11.03 17.47
N ARG A 98 -6.19 -11.34 16.41
CA ARG A 98 -5.10 -10.49 15.88
C ARG A 98 -5.45 -9.97 14.50
N THR A 99 -4.61 -9.07 14.00
CA THR A 99 -4.62 -8.63 12.61
C THR A 99 -3.46 -9.29 11.88
N GLY A 100 -3.78 -10.13 10.90
CA GLY A 100 -2.82 -10.68 9.95
C GLY A 100 -2.63 -9.75 8.75
N GLY A 101 -1.69 -10.13 7.88
CA GLY A 101 -1.44 -9.42 6.63
C GLY A 101 -1.35 -10.38 5.45
N VAL A 102 -1.80 -9.92 4.29
CA VAL A 102 -1.54 -10.57 3.00
C VAL A 102 -1.03 -9.53 2.00
N ALA A 103 0.01 -9.88 1.26
CA ALA A 103 0.58 -9.09 0.18
C ALA A 103 0.45 -9.86 -1.13
N LEU A 104 -0.10 -9.21 -2.14
CA LEU A 104 -0.19 -9.68 -3.52
C LEU A 104 0.77 -8.83 -4.35
N LEU A 105 1.78 -9.46 -4.93
CA LEU A 105 2.85 -8.81 -5.66
C LEU A 105 2.80 -9.28 -7.11
N ALA A 106 2.26 -8.44 -7.99
CA ALA A 106 2.31 -8.69 -9.43
C ALA A 106 3.62 -8.18 -10.02
N GLY A 107 4.18 -8.93 -10.97
CA GLY A 107 5.51 -8.66 -11.48
C GLY A 107 6.00 -9.74 -12.45
N HIS A 108 7.32 -9.91 -12.50
CA HIS A 108 7.99 -10.90 -13.33
C HIS A 108 8.91 -11.77 -12.45
N TYR A 109 8.56 -13.04 -12.29
CA TYR A 109 9.24 -13.93 -11.35
C TYR A 109 9.70 -15.22 -12.03
N ASP A 110 10.96 -15.60 -11.78
CA ASP A 110 11.39 -16.99 -11.95
C ASP A 110 10.96 -17.78 -10.71
N THR A 111 9.81 -18.43 -10.79
CA THR A 111 9.24 -19.18 -9.67
C THR A 111 10.08 -20.39 -9.26
N ALA A 112 10.89 -20.94 -10.19
CA ALA A 112 11.79 -22.04 -9.89
C ALA A 112 13.00 -21.54 -9.09
N ALA A 113 13.64 -20.44 -9.52
CA ALA A 113 14.73 -19.82 -8.80
C ALA A 113 14.28 -19.32 -7.42
N LEU A 114 13.13 -18.65 -7.36
CA LEU A 114 12.55 -18.15 -6.10
C LEU A 114 12.21 -19.30 -5.14
N GLY A 115 11.58 -20.37 -5.63
CA GLY A 115 11.30 -21.57 -4.86
C GLY A 115 12.57 -22.24 -4.32
N ALA A 116 13.60 -22.38 -5.16
CA ALA A 116 14.89 -22.94 -4.75
C ALA A 116 15.57 -22.09 -3.67
N ALA A 117 15.55 -20.76 -3.81
CA ALA A 117 16.09 -19.83 -2.81
C ALA A 117 15.35 -19.91 -1.47
N LEU A 118 14.01 -20.07 -1.49
CA LEU A 118 13.20 -20.27 -0.29
C LEU A 118 13.55 -21.59 0.41
N VAL A 119 13.67 -22.69 -0.32
CA VAL A 119 14.04 -24.01 0.25
C VAL A 119 15.47 -24.00 0.79
N LYS A 120 16.42 -23.38 0.09
CA LYS A 120 17.81 -23.18 0.55
C LYS A 120 17.87 -22.49 1.93
N ARG A 121 16.86 -21.68 2.25
CA ARG A 121 16.70 -20.94 3.51
C ARG A 121 15.89 -21.68 4.57
N GLY A 122 15.56 -22.95 4.33
CA GLY A 122 14.80 -23.78 5.27
C GLY A 122 13.28 -23.64 5.17
N ALA A 123 12.75 -23.00 4.11
CA ALA A 123 11.32 -23.02 3.87
C ALA A 123 10.85 -24.45 3.50
N GLN A 124 9.70 -24.84 4.04
CA GLN A 124 9.07 -26.12 3.74
C GLN A 124 8.14 -25.97 2.53
N ALA A 125 8.38 -26.73 1.48
CA ALA A 125 7.50 -26.76 0.31
C ALA A 125 6.16 -27.42 0.68
N LEU A 126 5.07 -26.83 0.20
CA LEU A 126 3.71 -27.32 0.31
C LEU A 126 2.87 -26.87 -0.90
N THR A 127 1.60 -27.24 -0.92
CA THR A 127 0.66 -26.81 -1.95
C THR A 127 -0.55 -26.18 -1.28
N ILE A 128 -0.96 -24.99 -1.72
CA ILE A 128 -2.16 -24.30 -1.26
C ILE A 128 -3.03 -23.97 -2.46
N ALA A 129 -4.31 -24.36 -2.41
CA ALA A 129 -5.27 -24.12 -3.49
C ALA A 129 -4.74 -24.54 -4.89
N GLY A 130 -3.97 -25.63 -4.96
CA GLY A 130 -3.37 -26.12 -6.20
C GLY A 130 -2.11 -25.37 -6.68
N SER A 131 -1.65 -24.35 -5.94
CA SER A 131 -0.45 -23.57 -6.26
C SER A 131 0.75 -24.01 -5.40
N PRO A 132 1.98 -24.04 -5.96
CA PRO A 132 3.20 -24.21 -5.17
C PRO A 132 3.30 -23.12 -4.08
N ALA A 133 3.60 -23.53 -2.86
CA ALA A 133 3.77 -22.62 -1.73
C ALA A 133 4.92 -23.07 -0.83
N TYR A 134 5.44 -22.14 -0.04
CA TYR A 134 6.58 -22.34 0.82
C TYR A 134 6.30 -21.71 2.18
N ARG A 135 6.30 -22.54 3.22
CA ARG A 135 6.16 -22.09 4.60
C ARG A 135 7.54 -21.73 5.13
N LEU A 136 7.73 -20.47 5.50
CA LEU A 136 9.00 -19.99 6.04
C LEU A 136 9.22 -20.57 7.44
N ALA A 137 10.47 -20.89 7.77
CA ALA A 137 10.85 -21.24 9.13
C ALA A 137 10.68 -20.00 10.02
N SER A 138 9.60 -19.96 10.79
CA SER A 138 9.26 -18.80 11.61
C SER A 138 10.08 -18.76 12.90
N GLU A 139 10.95 -17.76 13.04
CA GLU A 139 11.55 -17.33 14.32
C GLU A 139 10.80 -16.15 14.96
N HIS A 140 9.61 -15.81 14.48
CA HIS A 140 8.87 -14.66 14.99
C HIS A 140 8.20 -15.02 16.31
N GLU A 141 8.69 -14.46 17.41
CA GLU A 141 8.25 -14.73 18.80
C GLU A 141 6.73 -14.61 19.02
N HIS A 142 6.00 -13.94 18.12
CA HIS A 142 4.57 -13.64 18.28
C HIS A 142 3.74 -13.81 16.99
N GLY A 143 4.28 -14.41 15.92
CA GLY A 143 3.62 -14.53 14.61
C GLY A 143 3.29 -15.97 14.22
N GLY A 144 2.16 -16.20 13.54
CA GLY A 144 1.90 -17.48 12.87
C GLY A 144 2.90 -17.71 11.72
N PRO A 145 3.01 -18.94 11.20
CA PRO A 145 3.93 -19.22 10.10
C PRO A 145 3.56 -18.41 8.85
N VAL A 146 4.56 -17.71 8.29
CA VAL A 146 4.41 -16.97 7.03
C VAL A 146 4.56 -17.93 5.86
N VAL A 147 3.70 -17.77 4.87
CA VAL A 147 3.67 -18.55 3.64
C VAL A 147 3.87 -17.64 2.44
N VAL A 148 4.67 -18.13 1.49
CA VAL A 148 4.85 -17.55 0.16
C VAL A 148 4.26 -18.52 -0.86
N ALA A 149 3.19 -18.13 -1.55
CA ALA A 149 2.61 -18.88 -2.66
C ALA A 149 3.03 -18.28 -4.01
N LEU A 150 3.30 -19.16 -4.97
CA LEU A 150 3.73 -18.85 -6.33
C LEU A 150 2.69 -19.37 -7.34
N PRO A 151 1.49 -18.76 -7.41
CA PRO A 151 0.42 -19.21 -8.32
C PRO A 151 0.78 -19.09 -9.80
N SER A 152 1.63 -18.14 -10.18
CA SER A 152 2.12 -17.97 -11.55
C SER A 152 3.48 -17.27 -11.57
N ALA A 153 4.09 -17.16 -12.75
CA ALA A 153 5.28 -16.34 -12.98
C ALA A 153 5.02 -14.82 -12.87
N GLU A 154 3.75 -14.41 -12.73
CA GLU A 154 3.34 -13.01 -12.70
C GLU A 154 2.84 -12.56 -11.33
N LEU A 155 2.65 -13.48 -10.38
CA LEU A 155 2.03 -13.18 -9.10
C LEU A 155 2.69 -13.99 -7.98
N VAL A 156 3.11 -13.27 -6.93
CA VAL A 156 3.53 -13.84 -5.65
C VAL A 156 2.54 -13.39 -4.58
N VAL A 157 2.10 -14.32 -3.73
CA VAL A 157 1.21 -14.03 -2.60
C VAL A 157 1.92 -14.38 -1.30
N VAL A 158 2.01 -13.45 -0.36
CA VAL A 158 2.71 -13.62 0.92
C VAL A 158 1.78 -13.30 2.07
N GLY A 159 1.73 -14.14 3.10
CA GLY A 159 0.92 -13.87 4.29
C GLY A 159 0.80 -15.07 5.21
N GLY A 160 -0.14 -15.01 6.16
CA GLY A 160 -0.54 -16.21 6.91
C GLY A 160 -1.24 -17.22 5.99
N GLU A 161 -1.11 -18.51 6.28
CA GLU A 161 -1.72 -19.59 5.48
C GLU A 161 -3.23 -19.40 5.19
N PRO A 162 -4.08 -19.00 6.16
CA PRO A 162 -5.49 -18.73 5.88
C PRO A 162 -5.69 -17.57 4.90
N ALA A 163 -4.94 -16.49 5.07
CA ALA A 163 -5.05 -15.28 4.23
C ALA A 163 -4.56 -15.55 2.80
N VAL A 164 -3.47 -16.30 2.64
CA VAL A 164 -2.99 -16.77 1.34
C VAL A 164 -4.02 -17.66 0.66
N THR A 165 -4.62 -18.59 1.40
CA THR A 165 -5.67 -19.48 0.87
C THR A 165 -6.87 -18.68 0.36
N MET A 166 -7.33 -17.68 1.12
CA MET A 166 -8.42 -16.80 0.70
C MET A 166 -8.03 -15.95 -0.52
N ALA A 167 -6.80 -15.45 -0.59
CA ALA A 167 -6.34 -14.63 -1.70
C ALA A 167 -6.17 -15.42 -3.01
N LEU A 168 -5.91 -16.73 -2.91
CA LEU A 168 -5.85 -17.64 -4.06
C LEU A 168 -7.22 -18.18 -4.49
N ALA A 169 -8.29 -17.86 -3.77
CA ALA A 169 -9.64 -18.21 -4.19
C ALA A 169 -10.03 -17.49 -5.49
N PRO A 170 -11.06 -17.95 -6.21
CA PRO A 170 -11.53 -17.26 -7.41
C PRO A 170 -11.80 -15.77 -7.15
N PRO A 171 -11.36 -14.86 -8.04
CA PRO A 171 -11.54 -13.43 -7.84
C PRO A 171 -13.00 -13.05 -7.64
N HIS A 172 -13.28 -12.16 -6.69
CA HIS A 172 -14.61 -11.68 -6.38
C HIS A 172 -14.86 -10.26 -6.92
N ALA A 173 -16.08 -9.74 -6.70
CA ALA A 173 -16.36 -8.33 -6.94
C ALA A 173 -15.46 -7.43 -6.07
N VAL A 174 -15.27 -6.18 -6.47
CA VAL A 174 -14.48 -5.22 -5.68
C VAL A 174 -15.01 -5.16 -4.25
N LEU A 175 -14.08 -5.19 -3.28
CA LEU A 175 -14.38 -5.14 -1.85
C LEU A 175 -15.34 -4.01 -1.51
N PRO A 176 -16.36 -4.23 -0.64
CA PRO A 176 -17.22 -3.17 -0.15
C PRO A 176 -16.42 -1.98 0.41
N LEU A 177 -15.29 -2.27 1.08
CA LEU A 177 -14.39 -1.26 1.62
C LEU A 177 -13.95 -0.23 0.56
N ALA A 178 -13.61 -0.68 -0.65
CA ALA A 178 -13.15 0.19 -1.74
C ALA A 178 -14.30 0.64 -2.65
N ALA A 179 -15.33 -0.19 -2.84
CA ALA A 179 -16.44 0.06 -3.75
C ALA A 179 -17.21 1.35 -3.41
N ASP A 180 -17.45 1.60 -2.12
CA ASP A 180 -18.08 2.83 -1.64
C ASP A 180 -17.27 4.08 -2.01
N GLU A 181 -15.95 4.01 -1.82
CA GLU A 181 -15.04 5.13 -2.03
C GLU A 181 -14.82 5.42 -3.52
N ILE A 182 -14.81 4.37 -4.35
CA ILE A 182 -14.78 4.48 -5.81
C ILE A 182 -16.07 5.14 -6.31
N SER A 183 -17.23 4.65 -5.85
CA SER A 183 -18.54 5.16 -6.26
C SER A 183 -18.74 6.62 -5.85
N ALA A 184 -18.18 7.02 -4.71
CA ALA A 184 -18.18 8.40 -4.24
C ALA A 184 -17.12 9.30 -4.90
N GLY A 185 -16.29 8.77 -5.81
CA GLY A 185 -15.22 9.51 -6.48
C GLY A 185 -14.06 9.91 -5.58
N ARG A 186 -13.92 9.29 -4.40
CA ARG A 186 -12.84 9.58 -3.44
C ARG A 186 -11.61 8.68 -3.63
N LEU A 187 -11.78 7.57 -4.36
CA LEU A 187 -10.72 6.62 -4.67
C LEU A 187 -10.67 6.36 -6.18
N ASP A 188 -9.53 6.66 -6.81
CA ASP A 188 -9.17 6.20 -8.14
C ASP A 188 -8.19 5.02 -8.00
N VAL A 189 -8.68 3.81 -8.29
CA VAL A 189 -7.86 2.59 -8.24
C VAL A 189 -6.76 2.53 -9.30
N ARG A 190 -6.72 3.49 -10.24
CA ARG A 190 -5.65 3.68 -11.22
C ARG A 190 -4.57 4.63 -10.73
N ALA A 191 -4.74 5.27 -9.57
CA ALA A 191 -3.70 6.08 -8.98
C ALA A 191 -2.47 5.21 -8.65
N PRO A 192 -1.23 5.68 -8.89
CA PRO A 192 -0.03 4.93 -8.58
C PRO A 192 0.14 4.56 -7.11
N PHE A 193 -0.52 5.30 -6.21
CA PHE A 193 -0.60 4.97 -4.81
C PHE A 193 -2.01 5.23 -4.30
N TRP A 194 -2.57 4.27 -3.58
CA TRP A 194 -3.79 4.48 -2.82
C TRP A 194 -3.90 3.57 -1.60
N LEU A 195 -4.73 4.01 -0.65
CA LEU A 195 -5.01 3.33 0.60
C LEU A 195 -6.49 3.51 0.93
N VAL A 196 -7.12 2.45 1.41
CA VAL A 196 -8.43 2.51 2.05
C VAL A 196 -8.40 1.66 3.32
N ALA A 197 -8.87 2.21 4.43
CA ALA A 197 -8.84 1.55 5.72
C ALA A 197 -10.08 1.88 6.54
N THR A 198 -10.58 0.89 7.27
CA THR A 198 -11.53 1.05 8.36
C THR A 198 -10.77 1.02 9.68
N VAL A 199 -11.20 1.85 10.63
CA VAL A 199 -10.64 1.87 11.97
C VAL A 199 -11.53 1.02 12.87
N PRO A 200 -11.07 -0.16 13.35
CA PRO A 200 -11.87 -1.04 14.17
C PRO A 200 -12.37 -0.34 15.44
N ALA A 201 -13.55 -0.70 15.93
CA ALA A 201 -14.12 -0.11 17.14
C ALA A 201 -13.20 -0.27 18.36
N GLN A 202 -12.46 -1.38 18.44
CA GLN A 202 -11.47 -1.68 19.47
C GLN A 202 -10.29 -0.71 19.39
N VAL A 203 -9.79 -0.41 18.18
CA VAL A 203 -8.73 0.59 18.01
C VAL A 203 -9.25 1.97 18.40
N ARG A 204 -10.49 2.30 18.04
CA ARG A 204 -11.14 3.57 18.43
C ARG A 204 -11.34 3.70 19.94
N SER A 205 -11.67 2.61 20.64
CA SER A 205 -11.82 2.64 22.10
C SER A 205 -10.47 2.75 22.83
N HIS A 206 -9.43 2.07 22.34
CA HIS A 206 -8.07 2.20 22.86
C HIS A 206 -7.50 3.59 22.61
N ALA A 207 -7.70 4.12 21.40
CA ALA A 207 -7.40 5.49 21.03
C ALA A 207 -8.04 6.47 22.03
N ARG A 208 -9.36 6.36 22.27
CA ARG A 208 -10.09 7.22 23.20
C ARG A 208 -9.55 7.11 24.63
N ALA A 209 -9.30 5.89 25.11
CA ALA A 209 -8.72 5.65 26.43
C ALA A 209 -7.26 6.12 26.55
N ALA A 210 -6.51 6.18 25.45
CA ALA A 210 -5.17 6.74 25.40
C ALA A 210 -5.21 8.28 25.38
N ALA A 211 -6.15 8.89 24.63
CA ALA A 211 -6.36 10.34 24.61
C ALA A 211 -6.68 10.90 26.00
N GLU A 212 -7.42 10.15 26.84
CA GLU A 212 -7.69 10.49 28.24
C GLU A 212 -6.41 10.54 29.11
N ARG A 213 -5.31 9.91 28.66
CA ARG A 213 -4.01 9.87 29.35
C ARG A 213 -2.96 10.79 28.73
N VAL A 214 -3.25 11.44 27.60
CA VAL A 214 -2.34 12.40 26.98
C VAL A 214 -2.41 13.71 27.76
N HIS A 215 -1.46 13.91 28.67
CA HIS A 215 -1.08 15.21 29.20
C HIS A 215 0.31 15.54 28.65
N GLY A 216 0.37 16.31 27.57
CA GLY A 216 1.63 16.70 26.95
C GLY A 216 1.50 17.99 26.12
N GLU A 217 2.52 18.84 26.16
CA GLU A 217 2.61 20.06 25.36
C GLU A 217 3.09 19.75 23.93
N GLY A 218 2.46 20.37 22.92
CA GLY A 218 3.02 20.49 21.57
C GLY A 218 2.48 19.55 20.49
N ALA A 219 3.25 19.41 19.39
CA ALA A 219 2.83 18.82 18.13
C ALA A 219 2.63 17.28 18.14
N ASP A 220 3.31 16.56 19.05
CA ASP A 220 3.11 15.11 19.23
C ASP A 220 1.78 14.80 19.93
N ALA A 221 1.29 15.70 20.79
CA ALA A 221 -0.06 15.62 21.34
C ALA A 221 -1.13 15.80 20.25
N VAL A 222 -0.88 16.60 19.21
CA VAL A 222 -1.80 16.79 18.08
C VAL A 222 -1.81 15.58 17.13
N ARG A 223 -0.64 15.01 16.83
CA ARG A 223 -0.53 13.78 16.01
C ARG A 223 -1.15 12.58 16.74
N GLY A 224 -0.93 12.49 18.05
CA GLY A 224 -1.62 11.55 18.93
C GLY A 224 -3.12 11.79 18.93
N ALA A 225 -3.60 12.99 19.21
CA ALA A 225 -5.02 13.33 19.33
C ALA A 225 -5.85 13.11 18.05
N LEU A 226 -5.28 13.35 16.86
CA LEU A 226 -5.96 13.16 15.57
C LEU A 226 -6.39 11.70 15.32
N PHE A 227 -5.53 10.74 15.69
CA PHE A 227 -5.84 9.31 15.59
C PHE A 227 -6.37 8.73 16.90
N ALA A 228 -6.07 9.37 18.04
CA ALA A 228 -6.50 8.97 19.37
C ALA A 228 -7.93 9.42 19.73
N SER A 229 -8.56 10.31 18.95
CA SER A 229 -9.95 10.73 19.23
C SER A 229 -10.96 9.57 19.13
N GLY A 230 -10.62 8.50 18.41
CA GLY A 230 -11.52 7.38 18.13
C GLY A 230 -12.73 7.76 17.25
N THR A 231 -12.74 8.97 16.68
CA THR A 231 -13.86 9.49 15.87
C THR A 231 -13.79 9.05 14.41
N VAL A 232 -12.58 8.82 13.89
CA VAL A 232 -12.38 8.37 12.51
C VAL A 232 -12.80 6.91 12.36
N ARG A 233 -13.73 6.63 11.45
CA ARG A 233 -14.20 5.28 11.12
C ARG A 233 -13.55 4.72 9.87
N ARG A 234 -13.24 5.59 8.91
CA ARG A 234 -12.66 5.21 7.62
C ARG A 234 -11.68 6.27 7.16
N VAL A 235 -10.62 5.83 6.50
CA VAL A 235 -9.63 6.68 5.85
C VAL A 235 -9.45 6.18 4.43
N VAL A 236 -9.45 7.11 3.48
CA VAL A 236 -9.04 6.88 2.10
C VAL A 236 -7.97 7.89 1.76
N ALA A 237 -6.92 7.45 1.06
CA ALA A 237 -5.86 8.31 0.57
C ALA A 237 -5.41 7.83 -0.80
N GLN A 238 -4.98 8.76 -1.63
CA GLN A 238 -4.38 8.46 -2.93
C GLN A 238 -3.37 9.53 -3.29
N ALA A 239 -2.40 9.15 -4.11
CA ALA A 239 -1.44 10.07 -4.67
C ALA A 239 -1.13 9.70 -6.12
N THR A 240 -0.95 10.73 -6.93
CA THR A 240 -0.52 10.63 -8.33
C THR A 240 0.73 11.47 -8.52
N LEU A 241 1.65 10.96 -9.33
CA LEU A 241 2.93 11.59 -9.54
C LEU A 241 3.07 12.08 -10.98
N GLY A 242 3.27 13.39 -11.12
CA GLY A 242 3.77 14.04 -12.33
C GLY A 242 4.88 15.02 -11.96
N GLU A 243 4.91 16.22 -12.56
CA GLU A 243 5.83 17.30 -12.13
C GLU A 243 5.63 17.70 -10.66
N THR A 244 4.42 17.47 -10.14
CA THR A 244 4.10 17.56 -8.73
C THR A 244 3.53 16.21 -8.26
N LEU A 245 3.79 15.87 -7.00
CA LEU A 245 3.08 14.83 -6.28
C LEU A 245 1.76 15.42 -5.80
N THR A 246 0.66 15.12 -6.48
CA THR A 246 -0.68 15.50 -6.02
C THR A 246 -1.23 14.40 -5.13
N PHE A 247 -1.72 14.77 -3.96
CA PHE A 247 -2.34 13.84 -3.03
C PHE A 247 -3.74 14.30 -2.67
N SER A 248 -4.60 13.34 -2.37
CA SER A 248 -5.89 13.58 -1.75
C SER A 248 -6.18 12.50 -0.74
N GLY A 249 -6.84 12.85 0.34
CA GLY A 249 -7.36 11.89 1.29
C GLY A 249 -8.66 12.37 1.90
N ALA A 250 -9.46 11.43 2.40
CA ALA A 250 -10.64 11.73 3.16
C ALA A 250 -10.70 10.84 4.39
N ALA A 251 -11.14 11.43 5.51
CA ALA A 251 -11.45 10.74 6.74
C ALA A 251 -12.96 10.86 6.97
N VAL A 252 -13.61 9.73 7.25
CA VAL A 252 -15.03 9.67 7.59
C VAL A 252 -15.13 9.56 9.11
N ALA A 253 -15.68 10.60 9.74
CA ALA A 253 -16.01 10.59 11.16
C ALA A 253 -17.29 9.79 11.42
N ASP A 254 -17.57 9.51 12.69
CA ASP A 254 -18.80 8.88 13.15
C ASP A 254 -20.02 9.82 13.13
N THR A 255 -19.81 11.13 13.34
CA THR A 255 -20.86 12.16 13.20
C THR A 255 -20.36 13.40 12.44
N PRO A 256 -21.27 14.23 11.87
CA PRO A 256 -20.90 15.50 11.26
C PRO A 256 -20.20 16.47 12.22
N GLU A 257 -20.61 16.52 13.48
CA GLU A 257 -19.99 17.38 14.50
C GLU A 257 -18.54 16.93 14.77
N ASN A 258 -18.30 15.63 14.83
CA ASN A 258 -16.95 15.10 14.98
C ASN A 258 -16.09 15.33 13.72
N ALA A 259 -16.71 15.41 12.53
CA ALA A 259 -16.01 15.81 11.31
C ALA A 259 -15.60 17.29 11.34
N GLU A 260 -16.42 18.19 11.89
CA GLU A 260 -16.04 19.59 12.11
C GLU A 260 -14.84 19.71 13.03
N LEU A 261 -14.87 19.02 14.18
CA LEU A 261 -13.76 18.99 15.14
C LEU A 261 -12.49 18.41 14.50
N LEU A 262 -12.63 17.34 13.72
CA LEU A 262 -11.51 16.74 13.00
C LEU A 262 -10.90 17.73 12.01
N ARG A 263 -11.72 18.40 11.20
CA ARG A 263 -11.28 19.42 10.25
C ARG A 263 -10.51 20.55 10.95
N ASP A 264 -11.05 21.04 12.05
CA ASP A 264 -10.44 22.17 12.77
C ASP A 264 -9.14 21.75 13.46
N THR A 265 -9.05 20.50 13.92
CA THR A 265 -7.80 19.90 14.41
C THR A 265 -6.76 19.79 13.30
N VAL A 266 -7.14 19.33 12.10
CA VAL A 266 -6.23 19.28 10.94
C VAL A 266 -5.77 20.69 10.54
N LYS A 267 -6.67 21.69 10.56
CA LYS A 267 -6.29 23.10 10.33
C LYS A 267 -5.27 23.58 11.36
N GLY A 268 -5.48 23.29 12.63
CA GLY A 268 -4.55 23.62 13.72
C GLY A 268 -3.18 22.97 13.52
N ALA A 269 -3.16 21.67 13.17
CA ALA A 269 -1.93 20.94 12.87
C ALA A 269 -1.16 21.54 11.68
N LEU A 270 -1.87 21.90 10.60
CA LEU A 270 -1.27 22.58 9.44
C LEU A 270 -0.71 23.96 9.82
N ALA A 271 -1.41 24.74 10.65
CA ALA A 271 -0.93 26.02 11.13
C ALA A 271 0.35 25.87 11.99
N ALA A 272 0.36 24.91 12.91
CA ALA A 272 1.53 24.60 13.73
C ALA A 272 2.73 24.15 12.89
N ALA A 273 2.49 23.28 11.89
CA ALA A 273 3.54 22.85 10.97
C ALA A 273 4.12 24.02 10.16
N ARG A 274 3.27 24.94 9.67
CA ARG A 274 3.73 26.15 8.96
C ARG A 274 4.63 27.02 9.84
N LEU A 275 4.28 27.20 11.12
CA LEU A 275 5.11 27.94 12.07
C LEU A 275 6.46 27.25 12.30
N HIS A 276 6.44 25.92 12.46
CA HIS A 276 7.67 25.14 12.69
C HIS A 276 8.65 25.23 11.52
N PHE A 277 8.15 25.19 10.27
CA PHE A 277 8.98 25.22 9.07
C PHE A 277 9.28 26.63 8.54
N GLN A 278 8.78 27.68 9.20
CA GLN A 278 8.89 29.06 8.71
C GLN A 278 10.35 29.50 8.51
N ASP A 279 11.23 29.14 9.44
CA ASP A 279 12.62 29.57 9.42
C ASP A 279 13.57 28.55 8.77
N SER A 280 13.17 27.27 8.73
CA SER A 280 14.02 26.16 8.27
C SER A 280 13.75 25.73 6.83
N THR A 281 12.51 25.83 6.36
CA THR A 281 12.13 25.35 5.01
C THR A 281 10.93 26.14 4.48
N PRO A 282 11.13 27.39 4.03
CA PRO A 282 10.03 28.27 3.60
C PRO A 282 9.22 27.69 2.44
N ASP A 283 9.85 26.97 1.50
CA ASP A 283 9.15 26.30 0.39
C ASP A 283 8.12 25.26 0.88
N LEU A 284 8.37 24.62 2.03
CA LEU A 284 7.41 23.67 2.61
C LEU A 284 6.21 24.39 3.22
N VAL A 285 6.38 25.62 3.72
CA VAL A 285 5.27 26.46 4.20
C VAL A 285 4.30 26.75 3.06
N ASP A 286 4.80 27.03 1.86
CA ASP A 286 3.94 27.30 0.71
C ASP A 286 3.16 26.04 0.26
N VAL A 287 3.78 24.87 0.32
CA VAL A 287 3.07 23.59 0.12
C VAL A 287 1.98 23.40 1.17
N LEU A 288 2.28 23.61 2.44
CA LEU A 288 1.30 23.50 3.52
C LEU A 288 0.16 24.52 3.37
N ARG A 289 0.44 25.72 2.85
CA ARG A 289 -0.56 26.75 2.52
C ARG A 289 -1.51 26.31 1.41
N GLY A 290 -1.01 25.57 0.43
CA GLY A 290 -1.78 25.04 -0.68
C GLY A 290 -2.69 23.85 -0.35
N VAL A 291 -2.65 23.33 0.89
CA VAL A 291 -3.54 22.23 1.30
C VAL A 291 -4.97 22.75 1.46
N GLU A 292 -5.86 22.26 0.61
CA GLU A 292 -7.30 22.50 0.67
C GLU A 292 -7.96 21.49 1.62
N LEU A 293 -8.77 21.99 2.56
CA LEU A 293 -9.61 21.17 3.42
C LEU A 293 -11.09 21.42 3.10
N ARG A 294 -11.85 20.35 2.89
CA ARG A 294 -13.29 20.37 2.63
C ARG A 294 -14.01 19.51 3.66
N LEU A 295 -15.23 19.93 3.99
CA LEU A 295 -16.14 19.21 4.88
C LEU A 295 -17.42 18.91 4.11
N ASP A 296 -17.85 17.67 4.11
CA ASP A 296 -19.10 17.21 3.50
C ASP A 296 -19.78 16.19 4.41
N GLY A 297 -20.75 16.67 5.20
CA GLY A 297 -21.38 15.87 6.25
C GLY A 297 -20.35 15.26 7.22
N PRO A 298 -20.29 13.93 7.37
CA PRO A 298 -19.31 13.27 8.24
C PRO A 298 -17.90 13.14 7.61
N VAL A 299 -17.65 13.70 6.42
CA VAL A 299 -16.40 13.51 5.68
C VAL A 299 -15.54 14.76 5.72
N VAL A 300 -14.28 14.60 6.16
CA VAL A 300 -13.23 15.61 6.04
C VAL A 300 -12.29 15.20 4.92
N ALA A 301 -12.23 15.98 3.85
CA ALA A 301 -11.34 15.75 2.73
C ALA A 301 -10.18 16.76 2.73
N ALA A 302 -8.98 16.28 2.41
CA ALA A 302 -7.78 17.07 2.22
C ALA A 302 -7.24 16.83 0.81
N LYS A 303 -6.79 17.89 0.15
CA LYS A 303 -6.11 17.82 -1.15
C LYS A 303 -4.92 18.76 -1.15
N GLY A 304 -3.80 18.33 -1.73
CA GLY A 304 -2.62 19.17 -1.88
C GLY A 304 -1.70 18.69 -2.98
N SER A 305 -0.63 19.45 -3.21
CA SER A 305 0.39 19.13 -4.20
C SER A 305 1.77 19.52 -3.68
N ILE A 306 2.75 18.65 -3.88
CA ILE A 306 4.14 18.88 -3.49
C ILE A 306 4.99 18.88 -4.76
N PRO A 307 5.74 19.96 -5.08
CA PRO A 307 6.68 19.94 -6.19
C PRO A 307 7.70 18.80 -6.03
N VAL A 308 7.94 18.04 -7.10
CA VAL A 308 8.88 16.90 -7.02
C VAL A 308 10.31 17.37 -6.72
N ALA A 309 10.72 18.53 -7.24
CA ALA A 309 12.02 19.13 -6.94
C ALA A 309 12.22 19.40 -5.43
N LEU A 310 11.15 19.77 -4.72
CA LEU A 310 11.20 19.95 -3.26
C LEU A 310 11.42 18.61 -2.55
N LEU A 311 10.71 17.55 -2.98
CA LEU A 311 10.89 16.20 -2.45
C LEU A 311 12.32 15.70 -2.65
N GLU A 312 12.90 15.92 -3.85
CA GLU A 312 14.28 15.55 -4.15
C GLU A 312 15.29 16.28 -3.25
N ARG A 313 15.07 17.57 -3.00
CA ARG A 313 15.93 18.37 -2.12
C ARG A 313 15.88 17.89 -0.68
N LEU A 314 14.68 17.69 -0.13
CA LEU A 314 14.48 17.15 1.23
C LEU A 314 15.13 15.76 1.39
N ALA A 315 14.99 14.90 0.37
CA ALA A 315 15.62 13.58 0.37
C ALA A 315 17.17 13.63 0.29
N ALA A 316 17.75 14.69 -0.26
CA ALA A 316 19.19 14.91 -0.28
C ALA A 316 19.72 15.43 1.07
N GLU A 317 19.00 16.36 1.69
CA GLU A 317 19.37 16.97 2.99
C GLU A 317 19.37 15.93 4.13
N HIS A 318 18.35 15.07 4.21
CA HIS A 318 18.30 14.01 5.22
C HIS A 318 19.45 13.00 5.11
N ARG A 319 20.04 12.80 3.92
CA ARG A 319 21.22 11.94 3.76
C ARG A 319 22.50 12.58 4.27
N CYS A 320 22.71 13.87 4.02
CA CYS A 320 23.89 14.57 4.53
C CYS A 320 23.92 14.54 6.07
N GLY A 321 22.76 14.65 6.72
CA GLY A 321 22.62 14.46 8.17
C GLY A 321 22.99 13.05 8.63
N ALA A 322 22.39 12.03 8.00
CA ALA A 322 22.61 10.62 8.38
C ALA A 322 24.05 10.12 8.14
N GLU A 323 24.73 10.61 7.09
CA GLU A 323 26.14 10.29 6.83
C GLU A 323 27.11 11.04 7.76
N ALA A 324 26.79 12.28 8.14
CA ALA A 324 27.58 13.05 9.09
C ALA A 324 27.49 12.47 10.52
N GLU A 325 26.33 11.95 10.90
CA GLU A 325 26.10 11.32 12.20
C GLU A 325 26.79 9.95 12.30
N ARG A 326 26.87 9.19 11.21
CA ARG A 326 27.65 7.92 11.12
C ARG A 326 29.18 8.10 11.12
N ARG A 327 29.67 9.32 10.89
CA ARG A 327 31.12 9.65 10.89
C ARG A 327 31.59 10.32 12.18
N ARG A 328 30.72 10.51 13.16
CA ARG A 328 31.13 10.91 14.50
C ARG A 328 31.61 9.66 15.26
N PRO A 329 32.88 9.62 15.69
CA PRO A 329 33.46 8.49 16.42
C PRO A 329 32.82 8.30 17.80
#